data_AF-A0A420YEY5-F1
#
_entry.id   AF-A0A420YEY5-F1
#
_cell.length_a   1.000
_cell.length_b   1.000
_cell.length_c   1.000
_cell.angle_alpha   90.00
_cell.angle_beta   90.00
_cell.angle_gamma   90.00
#
_symmetry.space_group_name_H-M   'P 1'
#
loop_
_entity.id
_entity.type
_entity.pdbx_description
1 polymer ?
#
loop_
_entity_poly.entity_id
_entity_poly.type
_entity_poly.pdbx_seq_one_letter_code
_entity_poly.pdbx_strand_id
1 'polypeptide(L)'
;MSSEDEQLKARIAAMAGQINRVKNQQAGFVPPPPAHHYPPQRGGYNARYQRPAPYATRHRGRGGIAPVHRHKTLVLNSATPTNNSPDGDSGTDSSSSSWVQKNDRHLQLINKSVYNQDSQARIQAMEQTRRQKLASRDQQERAKLFGHLNRVAQTGEVTNARGSSSTPREIVINGVRYLVSKNGSKLVRAPDETSSLKSTPKVTEIAGVKFRRSKTGNLIRQGVVKAQRRQMGIKKVNEPCRMFSTTGTSLCLLLSPYFSDRSGCDRLVGMYLDLK
;
A
#
# COMPACT_ATOMS: atom_id res chain seq x y z
N MET A 1 29.81 -17.51 -4.65
CA MET A 1 29.47 -16.10 -5.00
C MET A 1 30.08 -15.89 -6.38
N SER A 2 29.25 -15.60 -7.40
CA SER A 2 29.67 -15.62 -8.81
C SER A 2 30.63 -14.45 -9.09
N SER A 3 31.70 -14.69 -9.86
CA SER A 3 32.64 -13.66 -10.32
C SER A 3 31.95 -12.51 -11.07
N GLU A 4 30.79 -12.79 -11.66
CA GLU A 4 29.94 -11.81 -12.34
C GLU A 4 29.32 -10.80 -11.38
N ASP A 5 28.96 -11.22 -10.15
CA ASP A 5 28.41 -10.34 -9.13
C ASP A 5 29.45 -9.33 -8.64
N GLU A 6 30.73 -9.73 -8.61
CA GLU A 6 31.85 -8.86 -8.24
C GLU A 6 32.13 -7.82 -9.32
N GLN A 7 32.12 -8.23 -10.60
CA GLN A 7 32.25 -7.31 -11.73
C GLN A 7 31.10 -6.30 -11.79
N LEU A 8 29.87 -6.75 -11.51
CA LEU A 8 28.71 -5.87 -11.46
C LEU A 8 28.85 -4.83 -10.34
N LYS A 9 29.27 -5.26 -9.14
CA LYS A 9 29.53 -4.35 -8.00
C LYS A 9 30.65 -3.35 -8.31
N ALA A 10 31.73 -3.80 -8.96
CA ALA A 10 32.84 -2.94 -9.37
C ALA A 10 32.38 -1.87 -10.38
N ARG A 11 31.54 -2.26 -11.36
CA ARG A 11 30.99 -1.34 -12.36
C ARG A 11 30.02 -0.33 -11.74
N ILE A 12 29.20 -0.75 -10.78
CA ILE A 12 28.31 0.14 -10.00
C ILE A 12 29.15 1.14 -9.19
N ALA A 13 30.21 0.69 -8.52
CA ALA A 13 31.08 1.56 -7.74
C ALA A 13 31.80 2.61 -8.61
N ALA A 14 32.32 2.20 -9.77
CA ALA A 14 32.96 3.11 -10.73
C ALA A 14 31.99 4.17 -11.26
N MET A 15 30.77 3.77 -11.64
CA MET A 15 29.74 4.68 -12.15
C MET A 15 29.26 5.66 -11.06
N ALA A 16 29.10 5.21 -9.82
CA ALA A 16 28.75 6.09 -8.70
C ALA A 16 29.83 7.17 -8.44
N GLY A 17 31.11 6.80 -8.58
CA GLY A 17 32.23 7.75 -8.49
C GLY A 17 32.18 8.84 -9.57
N GLN A 18 31.84 8.48 -10.81
CA GLN A 18 31.68 9.44 -11.91
C GLN A 18 30.52 10.42 -11.66
N ILE A 19 29.38 9.94 -11.17
CA ILE A 19 28.21 10.78 -10.86
C ILE A 19 28.56 11.82 -9.78
N ASN A 20 29.28 11.42 -8.74
CA ASN A 20 29.68 12.34 -7.66
C ASN A 20 30.66 13.41 -8.16
N ARG A 21 31.58 13.07 -9.08
CA ARG A 21 32.49 14.06 -9.69
C ARG A 21 31.72 15.09 -10.51
N VAL A 22 30.80 14.66 -11.37
CA VAL A 22 29.97 15.57 -12.19
C VAL A 22 29.10 16.45 -11.30
N LYS A 23 28.50 15.89 -10.25
CA LYS A 23 27.65 16.64 -9.32
C LYS A 23 28.44 17.66 -8.50
N ASN A 24 29.66 17.32 -8.09
CA ASN A 24 30.54 18.26 -7.38
C ASN A 24 31.07 19.37 -8.31
N GLN A 25 31.29 19.07 -9.59
CA GLN A 25 31.64 20.09 -10.60
C GLN A 25 30.46 21.04 -10.88
N GLN A 26 29.22 20.53 -10.91
CA GLN A 26 28.01 21.35 -11.08
C GLN A 26 27.66 22.20 -9.85
N ALA A 27 28.07 21.80 -8.64
CA ALA A 27 27.81 22.56 -7.42
C ALA A 27 28.71 23.80 -7.25
N GLY A 28 29.73 23.98 -8.10
CA GLY A 28 30.66 25.12 -8.05
C GLY A 28 30.22 26.37 -8.82
N PHE A 29 29.09 26.35 -9.53
CA PHE A 29 28.60 27.49 -10.32
C PHE A 29 27.35 28.10 -9.68
N VAL A 30 27.57 28.97 -8.68
CA VAL A 30 26.53 29.85 -8.12
C VAL A 30 26.68 31.21 -8.81
N PRO A 31 25.77 31.63 -9.71
CA PRO A 31 25.75 33.01 -10.18
C PRO A 31 25.35 33.94 -9.01
N PRO A 32 25.96 35.12 -8.87
CA PRO A 32 25.62 36.06 -7.79
C PRO A 32 24.17 36.54 -7.94
N PRO A 33 23.45 36.78 -6.82
CA PRO A 33 22.07 37.26 -6.87
C PRO A 33 22.01 38.69 -7.45
N PRO A 34 21.00 39.02 -8.27
CA PRO A 34 20.84 40.36 -8.81
C PRO A 34 20.43 41.36 -7.71
N ALA A 35 21.21 42.42 -7.57
CA ALA A 35 20.95 43.55 -6.68
C ALA A 35 19.87 44.47 -7.27
N HIS A 36 18.61 44.25 -6.93
CA HIS A 36 17.53 45.20 -7.24
C HIS A 36 17.40 46.27 -6.15
N HIS A 37 17.80 47.48 -6.51
CA HIS A 37 17.61 48.72 -5.76
C HIS A 37 16.25 49.35 -6.14
N TYR A 38 15.30 49.44 -5.19
CA TYR A 38 14.16 50.39 -5.21
C TYR A 38 13.66 50.61 -3.75
N PRO A 39 13.00 51.73 -3.42
CA PRO A 39 13.30 52.59 -2.28
C PRO A 39 12.40 52.37 -1.05
N PRO A 40 12.73 52.96 0.12
CA PRO A 40 12.00 52.71 1.36
C PRO A 40 10.77 53.61 1.48
N GLN A 41 9.58 53.01 1.49
CA GLN A 41 8.36 53.69 1.96
C GLN A 41 8.24 53.51 3.47
N ARG A 42 8.25 54.65 4.16
CA ARG A 42 8.03 54.82 5.60
C ARG A 42 6.55 54.64 5.95
N GLY A 43 6.31 54.12 7.15
CA GLY A 43 5.04 54.21 7.89
C GLY A 43 4.57 52.83 8.34
N GLY A 44 4.40 52.51 9.62
CA GLY A 44 4.50 53.27 10.86
C GLY A 44 3.95 52.37 11.97
N TYR A 45 4.72 52.26 13.06
CA TYR A 45 4.32 52.09 14.46
C TYR A 45 3.22 51.08 14.88
N ASN A 46 3.65 50.18 15.79
CA ASN A 46 2.99 49.80 17.04
C ASN A 46 1.67 48.99 16.94
N ALA A 47 1.26 48.15 17.87
CA ALA A 47 1.84 47.52 19.04
C ALA A 47 0.87 46.38 19.41
N ARG A 48 1.42 45.35 20.07
CA ARG A 48 0.80 44.56 21.14
C ARG A 48 -0.67 44.88 21.46
N TYR A 49 -1.60 44.00 21.07
CA TYR A 49 -2.79 43.73 21.87
C TYR A 49 -3.13 42.24 21.81
N GLN A 50 -2.98 41.59 22.97
CA GLN A 50 -3.69 40.37 23.30
C GLN A 50 -5.16 40.72 23.50
N ARG A 51 -6.09 39.98 22.86
CA ARG A 51 -7.19 39.29 23.55
C ARG A 51 -7.96 38.37 22.58
N PRO A 52 -8.53 37.26 23.09
CA PRO A 52 -9.24 36.25 22.30
C PRO A 52 -10.72 36.59 22.16
N ALA A 53 -11.34 36.25 21.04
CA ALA A 53 -12.79 36.21 20.91
C ALA A 53 -13.23 34.92 20.18
N PRO A 54 -14.32 34.26 20.64
CA PRO A 54 -14.74 32.95 20.18
C PRO A 54 -15.82 33.06 19.08
N TYR A 55 -15.79 32.10 18.16
CA TYR A 55 -16.72 31.90 17.03
C TYR A 55 -16.72 32.96 15.90
N ALA A 56 -16.07 32.60 14.80
CA ALA A 56 -16.40 33.11 13.47
C ALA A 56 -16.22 31.99 12.42
N THR A 57 -17.38 31.45 12.05
CA THR A 57 -17.74 30.88 10.75
C THR A 57 -16.83 31.30 9.58
N ARG A 58 -16.16 30.33 8.95
CA ARG A 58 -15.49 30.52 7.64
C ARG A 58 -16.35 29.93 6.53
N HIS A 59 -16.95 30.82 5.75
CA HIS A 59 -17.28 30.57 4.34
C HIS A 59 -16.24 31.24 3.44
N ARG A 60 -16.13 30.70 2.21
CA ARG A 60 -15.38 31.15 1.01
C ARG A 60 -13.90 30.69 0.96
N GLY A 61 -13.37 30.09 -0.10
CA GLY A 61 -13.88 29.75 -1.42
C GLY A 61 -12.69 29.54 -2.37
N ARG A 62 -12.53 28.33 -2.93
CA ARG A 62 -11.79 28.09 -4.17
C ARG A 62 -12.27 26.77 -4.77
N GLY A 63 -12.84 26.83 -5.98
CA GLY A 63 -13.59 25.76 -6.61
C GLY A 63 -12.86 24.42 -6.66
N GLY A 64 -13.44 23.43 -5.99
CA GLY A 64 -13.19 22.02 -6.25
C GLY A 64 -14.29 21.51 -7.16
N ILE A 65 -14.03 21.48 -8.46
CA ILE A 65 -14.83 20.72 -9.43
C ILE A 65 -14.92 19.29 -8.87
N ALA A 66 -16.14 18.81 -8.59
CA ALA A 66 -16.37 17.43 -8.19
C ALA A 66 -15.71 16.50 -9.24
N PRO A 67 -14.99 15.43 -8.83
CA PRO A 67 -14.37 14.55 -9.79
C PRO A 67 -15.46 13.91 -10.66
N VAL A 68 -15.56 14.35 -11.92
CA VAL A 68 -16.40 13.71 -12.94
C VAL A 68 -15.84 12.30 -13.10
N HIS A 69 -16.58 11.32 -12.59
CA HIS A 69 -16.22 9.92 -12.61
C HIS A 69 -16.31 9.39 -14.05
N ARG A 70 -15.24 9.59 -14.83
CA ARG A 70 -15.16 9.06 -16.20
C ARG A 70 -14.86 7.56 -16.14
N HIS A 71 -15.89 6.76 -16.30
CA HIS A 71 -15.80 5.31 -16.52
C HIS A 71 -15.10 5.06 -17.86
N LYS A 72 -13.77 4.87 -17.86
CA LYS A 72 -13.02 4.43 -19.04
C LYS A 72 -12.93 2.90 -19.07
N THR A 73 -14.04 2.22 -19.30
CA THR A 73 -14.04 0.80 -19.71
C THR A 73 -15.33 0.49 -20.48
N LEU A 74 -15.36 0.81 -21.76
CA LEU A 74 -16.24 0.13 -22.71
C LEU A 74 -15.52 0.09 -24.06
N VAL A 75 -14.83 -1.03 -24.33
CA VAL A 75 -14.39 -1.38 -25.68
C VAL A 75 -15.42 -2.38 -26.20
N LEU A 76 -16.33 -1.89 -27.04
CA LEU A 76 -17.29 -2.70 -27.80
C LEU A 76 -16.66 -3.02 -29.15
N ASN A 77 -16.09 -4.22 -29.28
CA ASN A 77 -15.81 -4.81 -30.59
C ASN A 77 -16.58 -6.11 -30.68
N SER A 78 -17.80 -6.04 -31.24
CA SER A 78 -18.39 -7.07 -32.11
C SER A 78 -19.86 -6.77 -32.42
N ALA A 79 -20.21 -6.88 -33.71
CA ALA A 79 -21.52 -6.72 -34.38
C ALA A 79 -21.81 -5.27 -34.84
N THR A 80 -21.97 -4.94 -36.13
CA THR A 80 -22.73 -5.61 -37.22
C THR A 80 -22.23 -5.24 -38.65
N PRO A 81 -22.73 -5.87 -39.73
CA PRO A 81 -22.05 -6.05 -41.02
C PRO A 81 -22.46 -5.05 -42.14
N THR A 82 -21.84 -5.26 -43.31
CA THR A 82 -22.20 -4.79 -44.68
C THR A 82 -21.96 -3.30 -45.04
N ASN A 83 -20.89 -2.99 -45.77
CA ASN A 83 -20.84 -2.98 -47.25
C ASN A 83 -19.63 -2.16 -47.76
N ASN A 84 -18.74 -2.87 -48.46
CA ASN A 84 -18.01 -2.50 -49.68
C ASN A 84 -17.38 -1.10 -49.78
N SER A 85 -16.05 -1.05 -49.60
CA SER A 85 -15.10 -0.79 -50.70
C SER A 85 -13.70 -1.27 -50.31
N PRO A 86 -12.94 -1.87 -51.25
CA PRO A 86 -11.68 -2.53 -50.96
C PRO A 86 -10.53 -1.54 -51.11
N ASP A 87 -9.76 -1.34 -50.06
CA ASP A 87 -8.32 -1.15 -50.22
C ASP A 87 -7.67 -2.06 -49.20
N GLY A 88 -7.06 -3.11 -49.73
CA GLY A 88 -6.41 -4.14 -48.94
C GLY A 88 -5.18 -3.57 -48.24
N ASP A 89 -5.09 -3.83 -46.95
CA ASP A 89 -3.86 -4.42 -46.45
C ASP A 89 -4.22 -5.51 -45.45
N SER A 90 -4.07 -6.75 -45.91
CA SER A 90 -4.20 -7.95 -45.08
C SER A 90 -3.04 -7.99 -44.11
N GLY A 91 -3.35 -8.33 -42.86
CA GLY A 91 -2.33 -8.72 -41.89
C GLY A 91 -1.38 -9.74 -42.52
N THR A 92 -0.10 -9.37 -42.57
CA THR A 92 1.00 -10.30 -42.76
C THR A 92 2.07 -9.93 -41.75
N ASP A 93 2.38 -10.87 -40.86
CA ASP A 93 3.56 -10.79 -40.02
C ASP A 93 4.82 -10.56 -40.88
N SER A 94 5.85 -9.97 -40.25
CA SER A 94 7.24 -9.85 -40.72
C SER A 94 7.61 -8.62 -41.58
N SER A 95 7.78 -7.47 -40.92
CA SER A 95 9.09 -6.82 -40.69
C SER A 95 8.96 -5.30 -40.48
N SER A 96 9.51 -4.81 -39.35
CA SER A 96 10.04 -3.44 -39.23
C SER A 96 9.10 -2.20 -39.23
N SER A 97 7.89 -2.25 -38.65
CA SER A 97 7.34 -0.99 -38.12
C SER A 97 8.20 -0.56 -36.91
N SER A 98 9.29 0.15 -37.21
CA SER A 98 10.29 0.63 -36.26
C SER A 98 9.72 1.75 -35.39
N TRP A 99 8.56 2.32 -35.72
CA TRP A 99 8.00 3.49 -35.08
C TRP A 99 6.66 3.18 -34.40
N VAL A 100 6.55 3.54 -33.13
CA VAL A 100 5.37 3.42 -32.27
C VAL A 100 4.88 4.84 -31.97
N GLN A 101 3.62 5.11 -32.26
CA GLN A 101 2.99 6.38 -31.92
C GLN A 101 2.66 6.42 -30.42
N LYS A 102 3.28 7.34 -29.67
CA LYS A 102 3.01 7.60 -28.26
C LYS A 102 2.15 8.86 -28.15
N ASN A 103 1.03 8.73 -27.43
CA ASN A 103 0.14 9.84 -27.14
C ASN A 103 0.37 10.27 -25.68
N ASP A 104 1.25 11.26 -25.48
CA ASP A 104 1.50 11.86 -24.17
C ASP A 104 0.88 13.26 -24.10
N ARG A 105 1.68 14.34 -23.98
CA ARG A 105 1.17 15.72 -24.07
C ARG A 105 0.92 16.19 -25.51
N HIS A 106 1.60 15.59 -26.48
CA HIS A 106 1.34 15.68 -27.92
C HIS A 106 1.73 14.34 -28.58
N LEU A 107 1.28 14.11 -29.82
CA LEU A 107 1.57 12.89 -30.56
C LEU A 107 3.05 12.84 -30.97
N GLN A 108 3.74 11.76 -30.59
CA GLN A 108 5.15 11.54 -30.92
C GLN A 108 5.33 10.17 -31.56
N LEU A 109 6.14 10.08 -32.61
CA LEU A 109 6.62 8.82 -33.18
C LEU A 109 7.93 8.45 -32.48
N ILE A 110 7.99 7.25 -31.90
CA ILE A 110 9.15 6.78 -31.10
C ILE A 110 9.60 5.43 -31.61
N ASN A 111 10.89 5.13 -31.56
CA ASN A 111 11.37 3.81 -31.95
C ASN A 111 10.76 2.69 -31.07
N LYS A 112 10.35 1.58 -31.68
CA LYS A 112 9.76 0.41 -30.99
C LYS A 112 10.65 -0.15 -29.89
N SER A 113 11.96 -0.21 -30.12
CA SER A 113 12.93 -0.71 -29.13
C SER A 113 12.97 0.16 -27.87
N VAL A 114 13.08 1.48 -28.07
CA VAL A 114 13.06 2.49 -27.00
C VAL A 114 11.73 2.48 -26.26
N TYR A 115 10.62 2.39 -26.99
CA TYR A 115 9.29 2.29 -26.39
C TYR A 115 9.17 1.07 -25.46
N ASN A 116 9.63 -0.09 -25.90
CA ASN A 116 9.58 -1.32 -25.11
C ASN A 116 10.45 -1.21 -23.86
N GLN A 117 11.67 -0.68 -23.98
CA GLN A 117 12.57 -0.45 -22.85
C GLN A 117 11.97 0.52 -21.83
N ASP A 118 11.45 1.67 -22.27
CA ASP A 118 10.80 2.66 -21.43
C ASP A 118 9.54 2.11 -20.75
N SER A 119 8.75 1.34 -21.49
CA SER A 119 7.54 0.68 -20.98
C SER A 119 7.90 -0.29 -19.86
N GLN A 120 8.91 -1.13 -20.06
CA GLN A 120 9.41 -2.06 -19.04
C GLN A 120 9.99 -1.33 -17.83
N ALA A 121 10.84 -0.32 -18.05
CA ALA A 121 11.41 0.50 -16.97
C ALA A 121 10.30 1.19 -16.16
N ARG A 122 9.25 1.69 -16.83
CA ARG A 122 8.08 2.29 -16.17
C ARG A 122 7.32 1.26 -15.34
N ILE A 123 7.06 0.07 -15.88
CA ILE A 123 6.38 -1.01 -15.15
C ILE A 123 7.20 -1.39 -13.90
N GLN A 124 8.51 -1.55 -14.04
CA GLN A 124 9.41 -1.85 -12.93
C GLN A 124 9.44 -0.75 -11.87
N ALA A 125 9.54 0.52 -12.27
CA ALA A 125 9.52 1.66 -11.36
C ALA A 125 8.19 1.79 -10.61
N MET A 126 7.06 1.55 -11.29
CA MET A 126 5.73 1.51 -10.66
C MET A 126 5.64 0.38 -9.64
N GLU A 127 6.17 -0.80 -9.96
CA GLU A 127 6.16 -1.93 -9.04
C GLU A 127 7.06 -1.69 -7.82
N GLN A 128 8.27 -1.16 -8.02
CA GLN A 128 9.19 -0.79 -6.94
C GLN A 128 8.54 0.24 -6.01
N THR A 129 7.94 1.29 -6.56
CA THR A 129 7.21 2.31 -5.78
C THR A 129 6.07 1.68 -4.98
N ARG A 130 5.34 0.73 -5.57
CA ARG A 130 4.27 0.00 -4.88
C ARG A 130 4.82 -0.81 -3.69
N ARG A 131 5.93 -1.53 -3.89
CA ARG A 131 6.59 -2.32 -2.83
C ARG A 131 7.09 -1.43 -1.70
N GLN A 132 7.74 -0.30 -2.02
CA GLN A 132 8.22 0.67 -1.03
C GLN A 132 7.07 1.28 -0.20
N LYS A 133 5.96 1.68 -0.84
CA LYS A 133 4.78 2.20 -0.12
C LYS A 133 4.18 1.17 0.84
N LEU A 134 4.14 -0.10 0.44
CA LEU A 134 3.66 -1.19 1.30
C LEU A 134 4.61 -1.41 2.50
N ALA A 135 5.92 -1.44 2.27
CA ALA A 135 6.91 -1.60 3.32
C ALA A 135 6.90 -0.44 4.32
N SER A 136 6.85 0.80 3.81
CA SER A 136 6.75 2.02 4.64
C SER A 136 5.50 1.98 5.53
N ARG A 137 4.35 1.58 4.98
CA ARG A 137 3.12 1.43 5.77
C ARG A 137 3.26 0.36 6.86
N ASP A 138 3.82 -0.80 6.53
CA ASP A 138 4.01 -1.87 7.52
C ASP A 138 4.98 -1.44 8.64
N GLN A 139 6.04 -0.71 8.29
CA GLN A 139 6.97 -0.13 9.24
C GLN A 139 6.28 0.89 10.16
N GLN A 140 5.40 1.75 9.64
CA GLN A 140 4.61 2.68 10.44
C GLN A 140 3.66 1.95 11.40
N GLU A 141 2.91 0.95 10.91
CA GLU A 141 2.03 0.13 11.75
C GLU A 141 2.84 -0.61 12.83
N ARG A 142 4.02 -1.11 12.49
CA ARG A 142 4.95 -1.76 13.43
C ARG A 142 5.46 -0.78 14.49
N ALA A 143 5.87 0.42 14.10
CA ALA A 143 6.36 1.44 15.01
C ALA A 143 5.29 1.90 16.00
N LYS A 144 4.03 2.05 15.55
CA LYS A 144 2.90 2.38 16.43
C LYS A 144 2.69 1.34 17.52
N LEU A 145 2.70 0.07 17.12
CA LEU A 145 2.54 -1.04 18.05
C LEU A 145 3.69 -1.05 19.08
N PHE A 146 4.94 -1.03 18.63
CA PHE A 146 6.07 -1.07 19.55
C PHE A 146 6.19 0.19 20.43
N GLY A 147 5.87 1.36 19.87
CA GLY A 147 5.80 2.59 20.65
C GLY A 147 4.76 2.50 21.77
N HIS A 148 3.60 1.90 21.49
CA HIS A 148 2.59 1.63 22.50
C HIS A 148 3.07 0.61 23.54
N LEU A 149 3.68 -0.50 23.14
CA LEU A 149 4.20 -1.49 24.08
C LEU A 149 5.27 -0.94 25.00
N ASN A 150 6.19 -0.15 24.46
CA ASN A 150 7.23 0.49 25.26
C ASN A 150 6.62 1.53 26.20
N ARG A 151 5.59 2.28 25.78
CA ARG A 151 4.88 3.22 26.65
C ARG A 151 4.16 2.50 27.79
N VAL A 152 3.41 1.45 27.50
CA VAL A 152 2.71 0.65 28.52
C VAL A 152 3.70 0.03 29.52
N ALA A 153 4.86 -0.44 29.04
CA ALA A 153 5.93 -0.93 29.92
C ALA A 153 6.50 0.17 30.85
N GLN A 154 6.49 1.44 30.42
CA GLN A 154 6.97 2.57 31.22
C GLN A 154 5.91 3.13 32.18
N THR A 155 4.63 3.15 31.78
CA THR A 155 3.56 3.77 32.57
C THR A 155 2.99 2.86 33.66
N GLY A 156 3.38 1.57 33.72
CA GLY A 156 3.01 0.65 34.80
C GLY A 156 1.53 0.30 34.90
N GLU A 157 0.68 0.90 34.06
CA GLU A 157 -0.76 0.66 34.03
C GLU A 157 -1.03 -0.63 33.24
N VAL A 158 -1.19 -1.71 34.03
CA VAL A 158 -1.56 -3.09 33.67
C VAL A 158 -0.38 -4.04 33.33
N THR A 159 0.05 -4.71 34.41
CA THR A 159 0.71 -6.02 34.55
C THR A 159 2.21 -6.15 34.21
N ASN A 160 3.03 -6.19 35.27
CA ASN A 160 4.29 -6.94 35.44
C ASN A 160 5.18 -7.14 34.20
N ALA A 161 5.58 -6.07 33.54
CA ALA A 161 6.76 -6.10 32.67
C ALA A 161 8.00 -5.70 33.49
N ARG A 162 8.54 -6.64 34.28
CA ARG A 162 9.92 -6.49 34.77
C ARG A 162 10.82 -6.45 33.54
N GLY A 163 11.53 -5.33 33.40
CA GLY A 163 12.45 -5.06 32.32
C GLY A 163 13.47 -6.18 32.17
N SER A 164 13.30 -6.98 31.12
CA SER A 164 14.37 -7.72 30.52
C SER A 164 14.09 -7.77 29.03
N SER A 165 15.08 -7.41 28.23
CA SER A 165 15.08 -7.54 26.77
C SER A 165 14.91 -9.00 26.29
N SER A 166 14.78 -9.97 27.20
CA SER A 166 14.58 -11.39 26.92
C SER A 166 13.16 -11.92 27.17
N THR A 167 12.25 -11.17 27.80
CA THR A 167 10.89 -11.65 28.05
C THR A 167 9.96 -11.32 26.88
N PRO A 168 9.11 -12.27 26.44
CA PRO A 168 8.16 -12.02 25.35
C PRO A 168 7.19 -10.91 25.76
N ARG A 169 7.03 -9.88 24.92
CA ARG A 169 6.12 -8.76 25.20
C ARG A 169 4.68 -9.27 25.26
N GLU A 170 4.01 -9.03 26.39
CA GLU A 170 2.62 -9.45 26.64
C GLU A 170 1.62 -8.33 26.38
N ILE A 171 0.40 -8.69 25.97
CA ILE A 171 -0.74 -7.78 25.78
C ILE A 171 -2.00 -8.49 26.30
N VAL A 172 -2.79 -7.80 27.13
CA VAL A 172 -4.09 -8.30 27.60
C VAL A 172 -5.20 -7.67 26.75
N ILE A 173 -6.06 -8.51 26.16
CA ILE A 173 -7.21 -8.06 25.35
C ILE A 173 -8.44 -8.81 25.84
N ASN A 174 -9.47 -8.09 26.30
CA ASN A 174 -10.69 -8.68 26.88
C ASN A 174 -10.39 -9.72 27.99
N GLY A 175 -9.32 -9.49 28.76
CA GLY A 175 -8.89 -10.42 29.82
C GLY A 175 -8.23 -11.71 29.33
N VAL A 176 -7.86 -11.80 28.05
CA VAL A 176 -7.03 -12.88 27.48
C VAL A 176 -5.62 -12.35 27.28
N ARG A 177 -4.60 -13.09 27.72
CA ARG A 177 -3.20 -12.72 27.52
C ARG A 177 -2.70 -13.18 26.14
N TYR A 178 -1.93 -12.32 25.49
CA TYR A 178 -1.33 -12.56 24.20
C TYR A 178 0.14 -12.19 24.20
N LEU A 179 0.95 -13.04 23.56
CA LEU A 179 2.37 -12.84 23.33
C LEU A 179 2.60 -12.25 21.95
N VAL A 180 3.39 -11.19 21.88
CA VAL A 180 3.76 -10.54 20.62
C VAL A 180 4.80 -11.39 19.90
N SER A 181 4.47 -11.85 18.70
CA SER A 181 5.32 -12.68 17.85
C SER A 181 5.56 -12.04 16.48
N LYS A 182 6.50 -12.59 15.71
CA LYS A 182 6.86 -12.16 14.34
C LYS A 182 7.00 -10.64 14.24
N ASN A 183 7.77 -10.02 15.14
CA ASN A 183 7.99 -8.57 15.16
C ASN A 183 6.70 -7.71 15.25
N GLY A 184 5.67 -8.17 15.96
CA GLY A 184 4.42 -7.42 16.13
C GLY A 184 3.37 -7.67 15.05
N SER A 185 3.60 -8.61 14.14
CA SER A 185 2.64 -8.96 13.09
C SER A 185 1.60 -9.99 13.54
N LYS A 186 1.91 -10.75 14.60
CA LYS A 186 1.04 -11.79 15.17
C LYS A 186 1.05 -11.67 16.69
N LEU A 187 -0.12 -11.82 17.30
CA LEU A 187 -0.27 -12.01 18.74
C LEU A 187 -0.75 -13.43 18.97
N VAL A 188 0.03 -14.19 19.72
CA VAL A 188 -0.21 -15.60 20.03
C VAL A 188 -0.94 -15.67 21.36
N ARG A 189 -2.05 -16.41 21.43
CA ARG A 189 -2.78 -16.57 22.71
C ARG A 189 -1.88 -17.33 23.69
N ALA A 190 -1.75 -16.82 24.91
CA ALA A 190 -1.01 -17.51 25.97
C ALA A 190 -1.82 -18.73 26.47
N PRO A 191 -1.16 -19.86 26.79
CA PRO A 191 -1.82 -21.06 27.29
C PRO A 191 -2.08 -20.95 28.80
N ASP A 192 -2.87 -19.97 29.24
CA ASP A 192 -3.24 -19.83 30.65
C ASP A 192 -4.66 -20.29 30.90
N GLU A 193 -4.89 -21.03 31.99
CA GLU A 193 -6.19 -21.63 32.31
C GLU A 193 -7.33 -20.62 32.43
N THR A 194 -7.08 -19.44 33.00
CA THR A 194 -8.07 -18.35 33.14
C THR A 194 -8.41 -17.67 31.83
N SER A 195 -7.52 -17.74 30.84
CA SER A 195 -7.73 -17.14 29.53
C SER A 195 -8.58 -18.02 28.61
N SER A 196 -8.67 -19.33 28.91
CA SER A 196 -9.33 -20.35 28.06
C SER A 196 -10.83 -20.10 27.86
N LEU A 197 -11.51 -19.63 28.91
CA LEU A 197 -12.96 -19.40 28.96
C LEU A 197 -13.41 -18.14 28.21
N LYS A 198 -12.52 -17.18 27.98
CA LYS A 198 -12.88 -15.90 27.34
C LYS A 198 -12.70 -15.96 25.83
N SER A 199 -13.75 -15.58 25.10
CA SER A 199 -13.74 -15.61 23.62
C SER A 199 -12.89 -14.47 23.05
N THR A 200 -11.91 -14.84 22.22
CA THR A 200 -11.06 -13.89 21.52
C THR A 200 -11.89 -13.09 20.49
N PRO A 201 -11.86 -11.74 20.51
CA PRO A 201 -12.64 -10.90 19.60
C PRO A 201 -12.28 -11.13 18.13
N LYS A 202 -13.26 -11.01 17.22
CA LYS A 202 -13.06 -11.22 15.77
C LYS A 202 -12.12 -10.18 15.15
N VAL A 203 -12.23 -8.93 15.60
CA VAL A 203 -11.40 -7.79 15.18
C VAL A 203 -11.10 -6.96 16.42
N THR A 204 -9.85 -6.52 16.56
CA THR A 204 -9.41 -5.66 17.67
C THR A 204 -8.43 -4.62 17.15
N GLU A 205 -8.46 -3.43 17.71
CA GLU A 205 -7.52 -2.36 17.40
C GLU A 205 -6.63 -2.08 18.60
N ILE A 206 -5.31 -2.12 18.40
CA ILE A 206 -4.30 -1.91 19.44
C ILE A 206 -3.38 -0.81 18.92
N ALA A 207 -3.31 0.33 19.61
CA ALA A 207 -2.49 1.47 19.20
C ALA A 207 -2.73 1.96 17.75
N GLY A 208 -3.97 1.89 17.28
CA GLY A 208 -4.32 2.25 15.90
C GLY A 208 -3.97 1.19 14.84
N VAL A 209 -3.56 -0.02 15.28
CA VAL A 209 -3.26 -1.16 14.40
C VAL A 209 -4.36 -2.20 14.53
N LYS A 210 -4.99 -2.54 13.42
CA LYS A 210 -6.10 -3.51 13.39
C LYS A 210 -5.58 -4.93 13.29
N PHE A 211 -6.13 -5.80 14.12
CA PHE A 211 -5.89 -7.24 14.17
C PHE A 211 -7.18 -8.01 13.87
N ARG A 212 -7.05 -9.19 13.25
CA ARG A 212 -8.15 -10.13 13.04
C ARG A 212 -7.82 -11.49 13.63
N ARG A 213 -8.83 -12.14 14.18
CA ARG A 213 -8.76 -13.49 14.74
C ARG A 213 -8.55 -14.56 13.67
N SER A 214 -7.62 -15.47 13.91
CA SER A 214 -7.46 -16.74 13.21
C SER A 214 -8.39 -17.82 13.78
N LYS A 215 -8.53 -18.95 13.08
CA LYS A 215 -9.30 -20.11 13.59
C LYS A 215 -8.76 -20.59 14.95
N THR A 216 -7.44 -20.57 15.10
CA THR A 216 -6.71 -20.92 16.33
C THR A 216 -6.86 -19.91 17.47
N GLY A 217 -7.52 -18.77 17.27
CA GLY A 217 -7.68 -17.73 18.30
C GLY A 217 -6.50 -16.76 18.40
N ASN A 218 -5.50 -16.87 17.53
CA ASN A 218 -4.42 -15.90 17.41
C ASN A 218 -4.90 -14.64 16.69
N LEU A 219 -4.27 -13.50 16.97
CA LEU A 219 -4.58 -12.25 16.32
C LEU A 219 -3.48 -11.90 15.29
N ILE A 220 -3.87 -11.66 14.05
CA ILE A 220 -2.94 -11.32 12.96
C ILE A 220 -3.24 -9.91 12.49
N ARG A 221 -2.19 -9.11 12.28
CA ARG A 221 -2.31 -7.75 11.75
C ARG A 221 -3.05 -7.75 10.41
N GLN A 222 -4.02 -6.87 10.27
CA GLN A 222 -4.87 -6.80 9.09
C GLN A 222 -4.08 -6.50 7.80
N GLY A 223 -3.01 -5.70 7.89
CA GLY A 223 -2.11 -5.42 6.77
C GLY A 223 -1.46 -6.70 6.20
N VAL A 224 -0.99 -7.58 7.07
CA VAL A 224 -0.38 -8.88 6.71
C VAL A 224 -1.40 -9.79 6.04
N VAL A 225 -2.60 -9.91 6.61
CA VAL A 225 -3.70 -10.70 6.02
C VAL A 225 -4.06 -10.20 4.62
N LYS A 226 -4.12 -8.87 4.43
CA LYS A 226 -4.41 -8.26 3.12
C LYS A 226 -3.26 -8.49 2.13
N ALA A 227 -2.01 -8.39 2.56
CA ALA A 227 -0.85 -8.63 1.71
C ALA A 227 -0.80 -10.08 1.21
N GLN A 228 -1.02 -11.05 2.11
CA GLN A 228 -1.06 -12.46 1.76
C GLN A 228 -2.20 -12.79 0.79
N ARG A 229 -3.41 -12.25 0.99
CA ARG A 229 -4.53 -12.42 0.04
C ARG A 229 -4.20 -11.92 -1.36
N ARG A 230 -3.47 -10.78 -1.47
CA ARG A 230 -3.00 -10.24 -2.76
C ARG A 230 -1.97 -11.15 -3.41
N GLN A 231 -1.05 -11.72 -2.64
CA GLN A 231 -0.04 -12.66 -3.14
C GLN A 231 -0.69 -13.95 -3.66
N MET A 232 -1.71 -14.44 -2.97
CA MET A 232 -2.47 -15.64 -3.37
C MET A 232 -3.45 -15.39 -4.53
N GLY A 233 -3.50 -14.18 -5.10
CA GLY A 233 -4.43 -13.83 -6.18
C GLY A 233 -5.91 -13.79 -5.76
N ILE A 234 -6.21 -13.82 -4.46
CA ILE A 234 -7.57 -13.90 -3.95
C ILE A 234 -8.23 -12.52 -4.02
N LYS A 235 -9.06 -12.32 -5.04
CA LYS A 235 -9.87 -11.12 -5.22
C LYS A 235 -11.22 -11.31 -4.53
N LYS A 236 -11.64 -10.33 -3.73
CA LYS A 236 -13.02 -10.26 -3.26
C LYS A 236 -13.88 -9.82 -4.45
N VAL A 237 -14.69 -10.74 -4.96
CA VAL A 237 -15.72 -10.43 -5.94
C VAL A 237 -16.96 -9.99 -5.17
N ASN A 238 -17.51 -8.82 -5.50
CA ASN A 238 -18.72 -8.28 -4.85
C ASN A 238 -20.01 -8.75 -5.57
N GLU A 239 -19.87 -9.67 -6.52
CA GLU A 239 -20.99 -10.33 -7.16
C GLU A 239 -21.41 -11.52 -6.30
N PRO A 240 -22.72 -11.71 -6.06
CA PRO A 240 -23.21 -12.90 -5.41
C PRO A 240 -22.77 -14.13 -6.20
N CYS A 241 -22.49 -15.23 -5.50
CA CYS A 241 -22.14 -16.48 -6.16
C CYS A 241 -23.28 -16.89 -7.11
N ARG A 242 -22.98 -17.04 -8.41
CA ARG A 242 -23.97 -17.43 -9.43
C ARG A 242 -24.72 -18.69 -9.01
N MET A 243 -24.02 -19.70 -8.48
CA MET A 243 -24.64 -20.94 -7.97
C MET A 243 -25.62 -20.66 -6.82
N PHE A 244 -25.26 -19.78 -5.87
CA PHE A 244 -26.17 -19.40 -4.78
C PHE A 244 -27.40 -18.65 -5.28
N SER A 245 -27.24 -17.75 -6.24
CA SER A 245 -28.37 -17.01 -6.85
C SER A 245 -29.29 -17.90 -7.69
N THR A 246 -28.76 -18.93 -8.35
CA THR A 246 -29.54 -19.79 -9.26
C THR A 246 -30.15 -21.00 -8.57
N THR A 247 -29.46 -21.60 -7.59
CA THR A 247 -29.87 -22.88 -6.99
C THR A 247 -30.14 -22.80 -5.49
N GLY A 248 -29.95 -21.63 -4.86
CA GLY A 248 -30.04 -21.46 -3.41
C GLY A 248 -28.98 -22.24 -2.61
N THR A 249 -28.15 -23.05 -3.28
CA THR A 249 -27.10 -23.85 -2.69
C THR A 249 -25.75 -23.28 -3.09
N SER A 250 -24.84 -23.20 -2.13
CA SER A 250 -23.43 -22.92 -2.41
C SER A 250 -22.62 -24.14 -2.00
N LEU A 251 -21.56 -24.46 -2.73
CA LEU A 251 -20.55 -25.43 -2.28
C LEU A 251 -19.96 -25.07 -0.90
N CYS A 252 -20.15 -23.82 -0.43
CA CYS A 252 -19.81 -23.39 0.91
C CYS A 252 -20.71 -24.00 2.00
N LEU A 253 -21.96 -24.38 1.67
CA LEU A 253 -22.89 -25.05 2.59
C LEU A 253 -22.56 -26.55 2.78
N LEU A 254 -21.95 -27.19 1.76
CA LEU A 254 -21.57 -28.61 1.84
C LEU A 254 -20.34 -28.87 2.74
N LEU A 255 -19.60 -27.83 3.15
CA LEU A 255 -18.48 -27.95 4.10
C LEU A 255 -18.76 -27.36 5.50
N SER A 256 -19.94 -26.80 5.78
CA SER A 256 -20.34 -26.37 7.14
C SER A 256 -21.83 -26.02 7.22
N PRO A 257 -22.62 -26.61 8.14
CA PRO A 257 -24.08 -26.45 8.22
C PRO A 257 -24.58 -25.13 8.85
N TYR A 258 -23.76 -24.06 8.94
CA TYR A 258 -24.16 -22.84 9.67
C TYR A 258 -23.68 -21.53 9.02
N PHE A 259 -24.09 -21.20 7.78
CA PHE A 259 -23.91 -19.82 7.27
C PHE A 259 -25.04 -19.43 6.30
N SER A 260 -26.07 -18.76 6.81
CA SER A 260 -27.19 -18.20 6.03
C SER A 260 -27.02 -16.71 5.72
N ASP A 261 -25.80 -16.24 5.46
CA ASP A 261 -25.65 -14.81 5.13
C ASP A 261 -24.50 -14.48 4.18
N ARG A 262 -24.71 -13.39 3.42
CA ARG A 262 -23.96 -12.83 2.27
C ARG A 262 -22.46 -12.55 2.54
N SER A 263 -21.99 -12.83 3.75
CA SER A 263 -20.63 -12.62 4.24
C SER A 263 -19.81 -13.91 4.42
N GLY A 264 -20.40 -15.09 4.13
CA GLY A 264 -19.83 -16.41 4.46
C GLY A 264 -18.67 -16.92 3.61
N CYS A 265 -18.56 -16.53 2.33
CA CYS A 265 -17.54 -17.06 1.42
C CYS A 265 -16.10 -16.59 1.71
N ASP A 266 -15.90 -15.69 2.67
CA ASP A 266 -14.60 -15.15 3.09
C ASP A 266 -13.70 -16.18 3.84
N ARG A 267 -14.16 -17.42 4.04
CA ARG A 267 -13.63 -18.39 5.02
C ARG A 267 -12.75 -19.54 4.50
N LEU A 268 -12.65 -19.78 3.18
CA LEU A 268 -11.84 -20.90 2.66
C LEU A 268 -10.32 -20.64 2.66
N VAL A 269 -9.86 -19.43 2.97
CA VAL A 269 -8.42 -19.07 2.95
C VAL A 269 -7.68 -19.45 4.24
N GLY A 270 -8.39 -19.97 5.25
CA GLY A 270 -7.79 -20.29 6.54
C GLY A 270 -6.99 -21.60 6.61
N MET A 271 -6.91 -22.39 5.54
CA MET A 271 -6.21 -23.69 5.56
C MET A 271 -4.71 -23.63 5.28
N TYR A 272 -4.18 -22.52 4.76
CA TYR A 272 -2.76 -22.42 4.37
C TYR A 272 -1.92 -21.53 5.29
N LEU A 273 -2.40 -21.27 6.52
CA LEU A 273 -1.70 -20.42 7.49
C LEU A 273 -0.82 -21.18 8.50
N ASP A 274 -0.80 -22.51 8.45
CA ASP A 274 -0.05 -23.37 9.40
C ASP A 274 1.05 -24.24 8.75
N LEU A 275 1.43 -23.96 7.49
CA LEU A 275 2.59 -24.57 6.82
C LEU A 275 3.57 -23.50 6.33
N LYS A 276 4.26 -22.85 7.29
CA LYS A 276 5.62 -22.24 7.24
C LYS A 276 5.80 -21.15 8.32
#